data_AF-A0A7K2JDG9-F1
#
_entry.id   AF-A0A7K2JDG9-F1
#
_cell.length_a   1.000
_cell.length_b   1.000
_cell.length_c   1.000
_cell.angle_alpha   90.00
_cell.angle_beta   90.00
_cell.angle_gamma   90.00
#
_symmetry.space_group_name_H-M   'P 1'
#
loop_
_entity.id
_entity.type
_entity.pdbx_description
1 polymer ?
#
loop_
_entity_poly.entity_id
_entity_poly.type
_entity_poly.pdbx_seq_one_letter_code
_entity_poly.pdbx_strand_id
1 'polypeptide(L)'
;MYDLFHVGHLNILRHARSQCDYLVAGVVSDEMAALAKGHTPVIPLRERLEIVRSVRFVDAAFVETVPDKVETWQQVRFDVIFKGDDWRGTEKGKKLERDFAEVGVEVVYFPYTVHTSSTQLRRALDVLVSRDGALSAP
;
A
#
# COMPACT_ATOMS: atom_id res chain seq x y z
N MET A 1 1.98 -0.88 0.97
CA MET A 1 2.56 -2.06 1.64
C MET A 1 2.38 -3.30 0.77
N TYR A 2 1.15 -3.62 0.33
CA TYR A 2 0.89 -4.81 -0.50
C TYR A 2 1.28 -6.13 0.18
N ASP A 3 1.20 -6.16 1.52
CA ASP A 3 1.45 -7.36 2.32
C ASP A 3 0.22 -8.28 2.28
N LEU A 4 0.44 -9.60 2.32
CA LEU A 4 -0.60 -10.62 2.19
C LEU A 4 -1.53 -10.31 1.00
N PHE A 5 -0.95 -10.16 -0.20
CA PHE A 5 -1.64 -9.61 -1.37
C PHE A 5 -3.00 -10.28 -1.63
N HIS A 6 -4.06 -9.49 -1.80
CA HIS A 6 -5.44 -9.96 -1.94
C HIS A 6 -6.22 -9.10 -2.95
N VAL A 7 -7.48 -9.48 -3.24
CA VAL A 7 -8.32 -8.83 -4.28
C VAL A 7 -8.55 -7.33 -4.05
N GLY A 8 -8.48 -6.86 -2.80
CA GLY A 8 -8.54 -5.43 -2.47
C GLY A 8 -7.39 -4.64 -3.09
N HIS A 9 -6.16 -5.16 -2.99
CA HIS A 9 -5.00 -4.58 -3.67
C HIS A 9 -5.13 -4.66 -5.19
N LEU A 10 -5.66 -5.76 -5.72
CA LEU A 10 -5.89 -5.88 -7.17
C LEU A 10 -6.89 -4.84 -7.67
N ASN A 11 -7.97 -4.61 -6.93
CA ASN A 11 -9.01 -3.66 -7.30
C ASN A 11 -8.54 -2.21 -7.26
N ILE A 12 -7.75 -1.81 -6.26
CA ILE A 12 -7.22 -0.44 -6.22
C ILE A 12 -6.26 -0.18 -7.40
N LEU A 13 -5.41 -1.17 -7.75
CA LEU A 13 -4.53 -1.09 -8.91
C LEU A 13 -5.32 -1.05 -10.22
N ARG A 14 -6.38 -1.86 -10.35
CA ARG A 14 -7.28 -1.86 -11.51
C ARG A 14 -7.97 -0.51 -11.71
N HIS A 15 -8.50 0.09 -10.64
CA HIS A 15 -9.14 1.40 -10.71
C HIS A 15 -8.14 2.51 -11.02
N ALA A 16 -6.97 2.51 -10.36
CA ALA A 16 -5.90 3.45 -10.66
C ALA A 16 -5.50 3.40 -12.14
N ARG A 17 -5.29 2.20 -12.71
CA ARG A 17 -4.93 2.04 -14.12
C ARG A 17 -5.99 2.55 -15.10
N SER A 18 -7.26 2.52 -14.72
CA SER A 18 -8.35 3.08 -15.56
C SER A 18 -8.38 4.61 -15.60
N GLN A 19 -7.60 5.28 -14.75
CA GLN A 19 -7.55 6.75 -14.61
C GLN A 19 -6.16 7.32 -14.87
N CYS A 20 -5.26 6.56 -15.49
CA CYS A 20 -3.95 7.03 -15.91
C CYS A 20 -3.45 6.25 -17.13
N ASP A 21 -2.51 6.84 -17.86
CA ASP A 21 -1.88 6.19 -19.01
C ASP A 21 -0.76 5.22 -18.60
N TYR A 22 -0.11 5.50 -17.46
CA TYR A 22 1.01 4.75 -16.91
C TYR A 22 0.91 4.66 -15.38
N LEU A 23 0.81 3.46 -14.83
CA LEU A 23 0.66 3.23 -13.39
C LEU A 23 1.97 2.78 -12.74
N VAL A 24 2.50 3.63 -11.85
CA VAL A 24 3.58 3.26 -10.93
C VAL A 24 3.00 2.86 -9.57
N ALA A 25 3.23 1.62 -9.16
CA ALA A 25 2.82 1.12 -7.85
C ALA A 25 3.93 1.30 -6.80
N GLY A 26 3.68 2.15 -5.80
CA GLY A 26 4.57 2.36 -4.66
C GLY A 26 4.52 1.23 -3.63
N VAL A 27 5.60 0.46 -3.50
CA VAL A 27 5.75 -0.66 -2.57
C VAL A 27 6.62 -0.22 -1.40
N VAL A 28 5.98 0.01 -0.25
CA VAL A 28 6.64 0.39 1.01
C VAL A 28 7.68 -0.66 1.43
N SER A 29 8.90 -0.19 1.74
CA SER A 29 10.00 -1.00 2.30
C SER A 29 9.65 -1.63 3.65
N ASP A 30 10.38 -2.68 4.04
CA ASP A 30 10.13 -3.38 5.31
C ASP A 30 10.43 -2.48 6.51
N GLU A 31 11.50 -1.69 6.42
CA GLU A 31 11.94 -0.71 7.43
C GLU A 31 10.93 0.42 7.60
N MET A 32 10.46 1.00 6.49
CA MET A 32 9.45 2.06 6.53
C MET A 32 8.11 1.53 7.06
N ALA A 33 7.73 0.30 6.69
CA ALA A 33 6.52 -0.34 7.22
C ALA A 33 6.61 -0.51 8.74
N ALA A 34 7.74 -0.99 9.27
CA ALA A 34 7.97 -1.12 10.69
C ALA A 34 7.86 0.23 11.41
N LEU A 35 8.48 1.29 10.87
CA LEU A 35 8.40 2.65 11.42
C LEU A 35 6.96 3.21 11.39
N ALA A 36 6.22 3.02 10.30
CA ALA A 36 4.92 3.65 10.10
C ALA A 36 3.75 2.89 10.75
N LYS A 37 3.87 1.58 10.93
CA LYS A 37 2.79 0.69 11.40
C LYS A 37 3.15 -0.11 12.66
N GLY A 38 4.39 -0.02 13.14
CA GLY A 38 4.85 -0.73 14.34
C GLY A 38 5.11 -2.22 14.11
N HIS A 39 5.11 -2.67 12.86
CA HIS A 39 5.34 -4.07 12.51
C HIS A 39 5.93 -4.22 11.11
N THR A 40 6.75 -5.25 10.92
CA THR A 40 7.23 -5.65 9.59
C THR A 40 6.12 -6.34 8.79
N PRO A 41 6.10 -6.25 7.45
CA PRO A 41 5.27 -7.11 6.61
C PRO A 41 5.53 -8.60 6.85
N VAL A 42 4.52 -9.45 6.65
CA VAL A 42 4.70 -10.91 6.70
C VAL A 42 5.47 -11.37 5.47
N ILE A 43 5.13 -10.83 4.31
CA ILE A 43 5.79 -11.11 3.03
C ILE A 43 6.94 -10.10 2.84
N PRO A 44 8.20 -10.54 2.65
CA PRO A 44 9.34 -9.65 2.46
C PRO A 44 9.20 -8.71 1.26
N LEU A 45 9.87 -7.56 1.30
CA LEU A 45 9.82 -6.56 0.23
C LEU A 45 10.04 -7.13 -1.18
N ARG A 46 11.04 -8.00 -1.34
CA ARG A 46 11.39 -8.58 -2.64
C ARG A 46 10.22 -9.32 -3.28
N GLU A 47 9.54 -10.16 -2.51
CA GLU A 47 8.40 -10.94 -2.97
C GLU A 47 7.19 -10.04 -3.27
N ARG A 48 6.93 -9.05 -2.41
CA ARG A 48 5.86 -8.06 -2.64
C ARG A 48 6.09 -7.27 -3.93
N LEU A 49 7.33 -6.87 -4.22
CA LEU A 49 7.70 -6.22 -5.48
C LEU A 49 7.45 -7.11 -6.69
N GLU A 50 7.84 -8.38 -6.61
CA GLU A 50 7.65 -9.35 -7.70
C GLU A 50 6.17 -9.58 -8.00
N ILE A 51 5.35 -9.75 -6.96
CA ILE A 51 3.89 -9.86 -7.08
C ILE A 51 3.32 -8.61 -7.76
N VAL A 52 3.64 -7.42 -7.23
CA VAL A 52 3.09 -6.15 -7.72
C VAL A 52 3.50 -5.87 -9.18
N ARG A 53 4.76 -6.13 -9.54
CA ARG A 53 5.24 -5.99 -10.93
C ARG A 53 4.56 -6.95 -11.91
N SER A 54 4.06 -8.07 -11.43
CA SER A 54 3.38 -9.08 -12.24
C SER A 54 1.88 -8.80 -12.42
N VAL A 55 1.33 -7.79 -11.73
CA VAL A 55 -0.06 -7.40 -11.88
C VAL A 55 -0.25 -6.71 -13.23
N ARG A 56 -1.16 -7.24 -14.07
CA ARG A 56 -1.48 -6.73 -15.42
C ARG A 56 -1.72 -5.21 -15.49
N PHE A 57 -2.21 -4.61 -14.42
CA PHE A 57 -2.55 -3.18 -14.37
C PHE A 57 -1.38 -2.26 -13.99
N VAL A 58 -0.23 -2.83 -13.64
CA VAL A 58 0.95 -2.09 -13.14
C VAL A 58 2.00 -2.04 -14.24
N ASP A 59 2.39 -0.83 -14.62
CA ASP A 59 3.43 -0.62 -15.63
C ASP A 59 4.83 -0.62 -15.00
N ALA A 60 4.95 -0.12 -13.76
CA ALA A 60 6.17 -0.22 -12.96
C ALA A 60 5.88 -0.34 -11.46
N ALA A 61 6.79 -0.99 -10.72
CA ALA A 61 6.78 -0.95 -9.25
C ALA A 61 8.02 -0.22 -8.74
N PHE A 62 7.79 0.67 -7.77
CA PHE A 62 8.79 1.53 -7.15
C PHE A 62 8.88 1.23 -5.65
N VAL A 63 10.08 1.18 -5.09
CA VAL A 63 10.26 0.96 -3.66
C VAL A 63 10.13 2.29 -2.93
N GLU A 64 9.15 2.39 -2.05
CA GLU A 64 8.97 3.55 -1.21
C GLU A 64 9.76 3.37 0.10
N THR A 65 10.85 4.14 0.23
CA THR A 65 11.78 4.10 1.38
C THR A 65 11.62 5.28 2.31
N VAL A 66 10.94 6.34 1.87
CA VAL A 66 10.83 7.61 2.59
C VAL A 66 9.39 7.88 3.04
N PRO A 67 9.19 8.47 4.23
CA PRO A 67 7.85 8.80 4.73
C PRO A 67 7.21 9.97 3.99
N ASP A 68 8.03 10.89 3.47
CA ASP A 68 7.57 12.07 2.76
C ASP A 68 7.15 11.72 1.31
N LYS A 69 5.90 12.05 0.98
CA LYS A 69 5.32 11.80 -0.33
C LYS A 69 5.83 12.79 -1.38
N VAL A 70 6.27 13.97 -0.97
CA VAL A 70 6.89 14.96 -1.87
C VAL A 70 8.27 14.47 -2.32
N GLU A 71 9.04 13.88 -1.42
CA GLU A 71 10.34 13.27 -1.77
C GLU A 71 10.17 12.08 -2.71
N THR A 72 9.13 11.27 -2.49
CA THR A 72 8.76 10.19 -3.42
C THR A 72 8.38 10.77 -4.80
N TRP A 73 7.62 11.85 -4.84
CA TRP A 73 7.28 12.55 -6.08
C TRP A 73 8.51 13.12 -6.79
N GLN A 74 9.52 13.63 -6.08
CA GLN A 74 10.75 14.14 -6.71
C GLN A 74 11.49 13.06 -7.52
N GLN A 75 11.38 11.80 -7.09
CA GLN A 75 12.02 10.65 -7.73
C GLN A 75 11.19 10.08 -8.89
N VAL A 76 9.87 10.03 -8.75
CA VAL A 76 8.97 9.34 -9.69
C VAL A 76 8.27 10.30 -10.67
N ARG A 77 8.03 11.54 -10.25
CA ARG A 77 7.38 12.62 -11.03
C ARG A 77 6.01 12.22 -11.59
N PHE A 78 5.12 11.73 -10.73
CA PHE A 78 3.72 11.44 -11.08
C PHE A 78 2.84 12.69 -11.04
N ASP A 79 1.79 12.71 -11.86
CA ASP A 79 0.80 13.81 -11.93
C ASP A 79 -0.41 13.58 -11.00
N VAL A 80 -0.71 12.31 -10.70
CA VAL A 80 -1.85 11.90 -9.88
C VAL A 80 -1.39 10.86 -8.86
N ILE A 81 -1.86 10.99 -7.61
CA ILE A 81 -1.71 9.96 -6.58
C ILE A 81 -3.07 9.38 -6.20
N PHE A 82 -3.14 8.05 -6.22
CA PHE A 82 -4.34 7.31 -5.82
C PHE A 82 -4.23 6.81 -4.38
N LYS A 83 -5.30 7.02 -3.60
CA LYS A 83 -5.42 6.57 -2.20
C LYS A 83 -6.77 5.91 -1.94
N GLY A 84 -6.85 5.13 -0.86
CA GLY A 84 -8.15 4.75 -0.29
C GLY A 84 -8.79 5.95 0.40
N ASP A 85 -10.13 6.00 0.42
CA ASP A 85 -10.91 7.04 1.07
C ASP A 85 -10.77 7.06 2.59
N ASP A 86 -10.14 6.04 3.20
CA ASP A 86 -9.72 6.03 4.60
C ASP A 86 -8.75 7.18 4.96
N TRP A 87 -8.10 7.77 3.95
CA TRP A 87 -7.26 8.96 4.12
C TRP A 87 -8.04 10.28 4.08
N ARG A 88 -9.19 10.30 3.40
CA ARG A 88 -9.93 11.52 3.12
C ARG A 88 -10.40 12.16 4.44
N GLY A 89 -10.13 13.44 4.61
CA GLY A 89 -10.53 14.20 5.81
C GLY A 89 -9.66 13.96 7.06
N THR A 90 -8.72 13.03 7.03
CA THR A 90 -7.72 12.87 8.09
C THR A 90 -6.66 13.97 8.01
N GLU A 91 -5.94 14.26 9.11
CA GLU A 91 -4.83 15.22 9.06
C GLU A 91 -3.73 14.82 8.08
N LYS A 92 -3.48 13.52 7.92
CA LYS A 92 -2.54 12.99 6.93
C LYS A 92 -3.01 13.24 5.50
N GLY A 93 -4.30 13.00 5.22
CA GLY A 93 -4.89 13.27 3.90
C GLY A 93 -4.91 14.76 3.56
N LYS A 94 -5.33 15.61 4.51
CA LYS A 94 -5.32 17.07 4.32
C LYS A 94 -3.90 17.61 4.10
N LYS A 95 -2.90 17.08 4.81
CA LYS A 95 -1.49 17.45 4.57
C LYS A 95 -1.06 17.03 3.17
N LEU A 96 -1.36 15.78 2.77
CA LEU A 96 -1.04 15.26 1.45
C LEU A 96 -1.62 16.13 0.33
N GLU A 97 -2.88 16.53 0.45
CA GLU A 97 -3.57 17.42 -0.49
C GLU A 97 -2.89 18.79 -0.59
N ARG A 98 -2.52 19.40 0.55
CA ARG A 98 -1.81 20.68 0.56
C ARG A 98 -0.43 20.57 -0.09
N ASP A 99 0.37 19.60 0.34
CA ASP A 99 1.73 19.42 -0.17
C ASP A 99 1.73 19.19 -1.69
N PHE A 100 0.77 18.41 -2.20
CA PHE A 100 0.68 18.11 -3.63
C PHE A 100 0.04 19.21 -4.47
N ALA A 101 -0.84 20.02 -3.90
CA ALA A 101 -1.34 21.21 -4.58
C ALA A 101 -0.21 22.20 -4.95
N GLU A 102 0.84 22.30 -4.12
CA GLU A 102 2.00 23.17 -4.39
C GLU A 102 2.81 22.74 -5.62
N VAL A 103 2.73 21.46 -6.00
CA VAL A 103 3.48 20.89 -7.12
C VAL A 103 2.57 20.42 -8.27
N GLY A 104 1.28 20.77 -8.22
CA GLY A 104 0.32 20.48 -9.29
C GLY A 104 -0.11 19.01 -9.38
N VAL A 105 0.03 18.24 -8.30
CA VAL A 105 -0.35 16.82 -8.26
C VAL A 105 -1.77 16.66 -7.73
N GLU A 106 -2.60 15.89 -8.44
CA GLU A 106 -3.97 15.58 -8.02
C GLU A 106 -4.00 14.40 -7.04
N VAL A 107 -4.82 14.52 -5.98
CA VAL A 107 -5.09 13.41 -5.04
C VAL A 107 -6.46 12.82 -5.32
N VAL A 108 -6.49 11.59 -5.83
CA VAL A 108 -7.72 10.85 -6.12
C VAL A 108 -7.95 9.77 -5.08
N TYR A 109 -9.16 9.72 -4.52
CA TYR A 109 -9.54 8.71 -3.52
C TYR A 109 -10.52 7.70 -4.08
N PHE A 110 -10.26 6.41 -3.82
CA PHE A 110 -11.14 5.31 -4.13
C PHE A 110 -11.87 4.80 -2.89
N PRO A 111 -13.14 4.39 -3.02
CA PRO A 111 -13.86 3.74 -1.93
C PRO A 111 -13.12 2.52 -1.41
N TYR A 112 -12.94 2.42 -0.10
CA TYR A 112 -12.31 1.25 0.51
C TYR A 112 -13.13 -0.01 0.21
N THR A 113 -12.50 -1.06 -0.32
CA THR A 113 -13.17 -2.33 -0.59
C THR A 113 -13.23 -3.17 0.69
N VAL A 114 -14.43 -3.44 1.19
CA VAL A 114 -14.66 -3.84 2.61
C VAL A 114 -14.38 -5.33 2.92
N HIS A 115 -14.20 -6.20 1.92
CA HIS A 115 -14.28 -7.65 2.16
C HIS A 115 -13.02 -8.32 2.70
N THR A 116 -11.82 -7.87 2.32
CA THR A 116 -10.56 -8.51 2.74
C THR A 116 -9.50 -7.45 2.94
N SER A 117 -8.81 -7.50 4.09
CA SER A 117 -7.70 -6.62 4.42
C SER A 117 -6.50 -7.41 4.97
N SER A 118 -5.29 -6.91 4.77
CA SER A 118 -4.07 -7.50 5.38
C SER A 118 -4.18 -7.61 6.90
N THR A 119 -4.87 -6.68 7.56
CA THR A 119 -5.13 -6.74 9.01
C THR A 119 -5.96 -7.97 9.39
N GLN A 120 -7.03 -8.25 8.66
CA GLN A 120 -7.86 -9.45 8.90
C GLN A 120 -7.08 -10.74 8.62
N LEU A 121 -6.34 -10.80 7.51
CA LEU A 121 -5.54 -11.96 7.15
C LEU A 121 -4.45 -12.23 8.19
N ARG A 122 -3.76 -11.18 8.66
CA ARG A 122 -2.74 -11.29 9.70
C ARG A 122 -3.32 -11.81 11.02
N ARG A 123 -4.46 -11.25 11.46
CA ARG A 123 -5.16 -11.76 12.65
C ARG A 123 -5.54 -13.23 12.53
N ALA A 124 -5.96 -13.68 11.35
CA ALA A 124 -6.27 -15.09 11.11
C ALA A 124 -5.01 -15.98 11.24
N LEU A 125 -3.87 -15.54 10.69
CA LEU A 125 -2.59 -16.22 10.84
C LEU A 125 -2.16 -16.29 12.31
N ASP A 126 -2.26 -15.18 13.05
CA ASP A 126 -1.92 -15.13 14.47
C ASP A 126 -2.74 -16.13 15.29
N VAL A 127 -4.05 -16.25 15.00
CA VAL A 127 -4.93 -17.24 15.65
C VAL A 127 -4.54 -18.67 15.32
N LEU A 128 -4.17 -18.97 14.06
CA LEU A 128 -3.77 -20.32 13.65
C LEU A 128 -2.44 -20.73 14.31
N VAL A 129 -1.44 -19.86 14.27
CA VAL A 129 -0.12 -20.11 14.89
C VAL A 129 -0.25 -20.27 16.41
N SER A 130 -1.11 -19.47 17.06
CA SER A 130 -1.34 -19.58 18.51
C SER A 130 -2.03 -20.89 18.91
N ARG A 131 -2.87 -21.46 18.04
CA ARG A 131 -3.54 -22.76 18.28
C ARG A 131 -2.57 -23.93 18.14
N ASP A 132 -1.69 -23.89 17.15
CA ASP A 132 -0.66 -24.91 16.97
C ASP A 132 0.35 -24.90 18.13
N GLY A 133 0.73 -23.71 18.61
CA GLY A 133 1.59 -23.55 19.79
C GLY A 133 1.00 -24.14 21.08
N ALA A 134 -0.33 -24.07 21.25
CA ALA A 134 -1.04 -24.63 22.41
C ALA A 134 -1.21 -26.16 22.35
N LEU A 135 -1.18 -26.76 21.15
CA LEU A 135 -1.22 -28.22 20.96
C LEU A 135 0.18 -28.87 21.08
N SER A 136 1.24 -28.07 21.06
CA SER A 136 2.64 -28.50 21.19
C SER A 136 3.26 -28.27 22.58
N ALA A 137 2.52 -27.73 23.55
CA ALA A 137 2.98 -27.59 24.92
C ALA A 137 2.83 -28.94 25.68
N PRO A 138 3.88 -29.45 26.33
CA PRO A 138 3.86 -30.73 27.05
C PRO A 138 2.96 -30.72 28.30
#